data_AF-A0A661LFW0-F1
#
_entry.id   AF-A0A661LFW0-F1
#
_cell.length_a   1.000
_cell.length_b   1.000
_cell.length_c   1.000
_cell.angle_alpha   90.00
_cell.angle_beta   90.00
_cell.angle_gamma   90.00
#
_symmetry.space_group_name_H-M   'P 1'
#
loop_
_entity.id
_entity.type
_entity.pdbx_description
1 polymer ?
#
loop_
_entity_poly.entity_id
_entity_poly.type
_entity_poly.pdbx_seq_one_letter_code
_entity_poly.pdbx_strand_id
1 'polypeptide(L)' 'MPRPLIDRLTDEGRTIVALREKSGAQKLVLIRKDKSEITTKEVMDVLFVAMVKDERLKA' A
#
# COMPACT_ATOMS: atom_id res chain seq x y z
N MET A 1 5.58 -2.99 -2.08
CA MET A 1 5.02 -1.74 -1.49
C MET A 1 4.90 -0.67 -2.57
N PRO A 2 3.71 -0.09 -2.80
CA PRO A 2 3.48 0.90 -3.86
C PRO A 2 4.04 2.28 -3.48
N ARG A 3 5.30 2.52 -3.86
CA ARG A 3 6.05 3.73 -3.47
C ARG A 3 5.35 5.07 -3.80
N PRO A 4 4.72 5.26 -4.97
CA PRO A 4 4.05 6.53 -5.29
C PRO A 4 2.91 6.91 -4.34
N LEU A 5 2.24 5.92 -3.73
CA LEU A 5 1.20 6.19 -2.74
C LEU A 5 1.80 6.67 -1.43
N ILE A 6 2.94 6.11 -1.04
CA ILE A 6 3.67 6.45 0.19
C ILE A 6 4.29 7.85 0.06
N ASP A 7 4.91 8.15 -1.07
CA ASP A 7 5.60 9.43 -1.31
C ASP A 7 4.60 10.61 -1.31
N ARG A 8 3.33 10.36 -1.65
CA ARG A 8 2.24 11.35 -1.63
C ARG A 8 1.53 11.48 -0.28
N LEU A 9 1.92 10.71 0.73
CA LEU A 9 1.37 10.89 2.08
C LEU A 9 1.88 12.21 2.68
N THR A 10 0.94 12.97 3.23
CA THR A 10 1.26 14.06 4.15
C THR A 10 1.91 13.51 5.42
N ASP A 11 2.53 14.39 6.20
CA ASP A 11 2.99 14.03 7.54
C ASP A 11 1.78 13.63 8.42
N GLU A 12 1.97 12.62 9.26
CA GLU A 12 0.89 11.90 9.98
C GLU A 12 -0.17 11.24 9.07
N GLY A 13 0.07 11.26 7.77
CA GLY A 13 -0.78 10.65 6.76
C GLY A 13 -0.81 9.15 6.90
N ARG A 14 -1.96 8.57 6.56
CA ARG A 14 -2.20 7.14 6.59
C ARG A 14 -2.89 6.69 5.32
N THR A 15 -2.49 5.52 4.83
CA THR A 15 -3.16 4.82 3.74
C THR A 15 -3.37 3.36 4.09
N ILE A 16 -4.39 2.76 3.51
CA ILE A 16 -4.73 1.36 3.67
C ILE A 16 -4.70 0.73 2.29
N VAL A 17 -3.92 -0.33 2.13
CA VAL A 17 -3.74 -1.01 0.84
C VAL A 17 -3.69 -2.52 1.02
N ALA A 18 -4.33 -3.23 0.09
CA ALA A 18 -4.20 -4.68 0.01
C ALA A 18 -2.87 -5.05 -0.66
N LEU A 19 -2.05 -5.84 0.02
CA LEU A 19 -0.77 -6.34 -0.50
C LEU A 19 -0.80 -7.86 -0.56
N ARG A 20 -0.27 -8.42 -1.66
CA ARG A 20 -0.11 -9.86 -1.81
C ARG A 20 1.18 -10.30 -1.10
N GLU A 21 1.05 -11.28 -0.22
CA GLU A 21 2.16 -11.98 0.43
C GLU A 21 2.82 -12.99 -0.52
N LYS A 22 4.02 -13.46 -0.17
CA LYS A 22 4.72 -14.52 -0.92
C LYS A 22 3.92 -15.82 -1.01
N SER A 23 3.07 -16.09 -0.01
CA SER A 23 2.14 -17.23 0.05
C SER A 23 1.01 -17.15 -0.98
N GLY A 24 0.81 -15.99 -1.61
CA GLY A 24 -0.29 -15.72 -2.53
C GLY A 24 -1.55 -15.16 -1.86
N ALA A 25 -1.65 -15.22 -0.53
CA ALA A 25 -2.70 -14.55 0.24
C ALA A 25 -2.57 -13.02 0.13
N GLN A 26 -3.68 -12.30 0.26
CA GLN A 26 -3.66 -10.84 0.35
C GLN A 26 -3.96 -10.40 1.79
N LYS A 27 -3.20 -9.42 2.27
CA LYS A 27 -3.42 -8.77 3.56
C LYS A 27 -3.71 -7.30 3.39
N LEU A 28 -4.62 -6.80 4.21
CA LEU A 28 -4.86 -5.39 4.36
C LEU A 28 -3.78 -4.80 5.26
N VAL A 29 -3.02 -3.82 4.75
CA VAL A 29 -1.91 -3.21 5.48
C VAL A 29 -2.19 -1.73 5.67
N LEU A 30 -2.13 -1.28 6.92
CA LEU A 30 -2.10 0.13 7.29
C LEU A 30 -0.66 0.62 7.18
N ILE A 31 -0.47 1.68 6.40
CA ILE A 31 0.81 2.40 6.28
C ILE A 31 0.62 3.76 6.91
N ARG A 32 1.49 4.13 7.85
CA ARG A 32 1.53 5.46 8.46
C ARG A 32 2.87 6.11 8.17
N LYS A 33 2.84 7.40 7.84
CA LYS A 33 4.02 8.25 7.71
C LYS A 33 4.07 9.20 8.90
N ASP A 34 5.13 9.11 9.70
CA ASP A 34 5.46 10.09 10.74
C ASP A 34 6.74 10.78 10.29
N LYS A 35 6.60 12.03 9.80
CA LYS A 35 7.68 12.78 9.16
C LYS A 35 8.38 11.97 8.06
N SER A 36 9.59 11.47 8.33
CA SER A 36 10.40 10.67 7.40
C SER A 36 10.31 9.16 7.64
N GLU A 37 9.64 8.74 8.71
CA GLU A 37 9.50 7.34 9.09
C GLU A 37 8.21 6.74 8.52
N ILE A 38 8.31 5.55 7.94
CA ILE A 38 7.18 4.80 7.43
C ILE A 38 7.02 3.54 8.28
N THR A 39 5.88 3.41 8.94
CA THR A 39 5.52 2.22 9.69
C THR A 39 4.37 1.49 9.01
N THR A 40 4.36 0.17 9.17
CA THR A 40 3.38 -0.71 8.52
C THR A 40 2.79 -1.66 9.53
N LYS A 41 1.48 -1.85 9.50
CA LYS A 41 0.77 -2.81 10.36
C LYS A 41 -0.18 -3.65 9.51
N GLU A 42 -0.06 -4.96 9.60
CA GLU A 42 -1.04 -5.90 9.06
C GLU A 42 -2.33 -5.81 9.87
N VAL A 43 -3.46 -5.74 9.18
CA VAL A 43 -4.79 -5.58 9.79
C VAL A 43 -5.57 -6.88 9.75
N MET A 44 -5.73 -7.48 8.57
CA MET A 44 -6.48 -8.73 8.36
C MET A 44 -6.21 -9.32 6.97
N ASP A 45 -6.55 -10.59 6.79
CA ASP A 45 -6.59 -11.24 5.47
C ASP A 45 -7.80 -10.73 4.65
N VAL A 46 -7.61 -10.56 3.35
CA VAL A 46 -8.63 -10.00 2.44
C VAL A 46 -8.57 -10.66 1.06
N LEU A 47 -9.61 -10.43 0.25
CA LEU A 47 -9.65 -10.83 -1.16
C LEU A 47 -10.08 -9.63 -2.01
N PHE A 48 -9.12 -9.00 -2.68
CA PHE A 48 -9.33 -7.86 -3.57
C PHE A 48 -8.92 -8.23 -5.00
N VAL A 49 -9.60 -7.61 -5.97
CA VAL A 49 -9.17 -7.65 -7.38
C VAL A 49 -7.72 -7.16 -7.53
N ALA A 50 -7.04 -7.62 -8.59
CA ALA A 50 -5.66 -7.21 -8.83
C ALA A 50 -5.57 -5.70 -9.13
N MET A 51 -4.70 -5.00 -8.41
CA MET A 51 -4.33 -3.62 -8.76
C MET A 51 -3.34 -3.67 -9.93
N VAL A 52 -3.82 -3.41 -11.13
CA VAL A 52 -3.03 -3.41 -12.36
C VAL A 52 -2.46 -2.01 -12.62
N LYS A 53 -1.19 -1.91 -13.01
CA LYS A 53 -0.58 -0.64 -13.41
C LYS A 53 -1.10 -0.29 -14.81
N ASP A 54 -1.69 0.90 -14.99
CA ASP A 54 -2.13 1.33 -16.32
C ASP A 54 -0.90 1.67 -17.19
N GLU A 55 -0.69 0.90 -18.25
CA GLU A 55 0.43 1.10 -19.18
C GLU A 55 0.22 2.30 -20.11
N ARG A 56 -1.00 2.83 -20.21
CA ARG A 56 -1.32 4.02 -21.02
C ARG A 56 -0.84 5.34 -20.39
N LEU A 57 -0.40 5.31 -19.13
CA LEU A 57 0.16 6.45 -18.41
C LEU A 57 1.69 6.58 -18.56
N LYS A 58 2.32 5.80 -19.45
CA LYS A 58 3.72 6.04 -19.87
C LYS A 58 3.71 7.10 -20.99
N ALA A 59 3.65 8.37 -20.59
CA ALA A 59 4.01 9.51 -21.44
C ALA A 59 5.41 10.00 -21.06
#